data_AF-A0A966UMR1-F1
#
_entry.id   AF-A0A966UMR1-F1
#
_cell.length_a   1.000
_cell.length_b   1.000
_cell.length_c   1.000
_cell.angle_alpha   90.00
_cell.angle_beta   90.00
_cell.angle_gamma   90.00
#
_symmetry.space_group_name_H-M   'P 1'
#
loop_
_entity.id
_entity.type
_entity.pdbx_description
1 polymer ?
#
loop_
_entity_poly.entity_id
_entity_poly.type
_entity_poly.pdbx_seq_one_letter_code
_entity_poly.pdbx_strand_id
1 'polypeptide(L)'
;MTTSQDFIGARIVNVRLMTKAEADAEGWNIEHEIPPVIVLNTGAIIYPSSDPEGNGPGMLFANNKAGEQFYLYPTKTNKEQ
;
A
#
# COMPACT_ATOMS: atom_id res chain seq x y z
N MET A 1 21.06 0.58 -5.05
CA MET A 1 20.39 1.72 -4.41
C MET A 1 19.45 2.30 -5.43
N THR A 2 18.15 2.15 -5.21
CA THR A 2 17.10 2.80 -6.00
C THR A 2 16.90 4.19 -5.41
N THR A 3 16.79 5.22 -6.25
CA THR A 3 16.64 6.61 -5.79
C THR A 3 15.22 7.10 -6.07
N SER A 4 14.80 8.18 -5.44
CA SER A 4 13.50 8.82 -5.74
C SER A 4 13.34 9.19 -7.22
N GLN A 5 14.45 9.31 -7.97
CA GLN A 5 14.45 9.58 -9.41
C GLN A 5 13.77 8.47 -10.22
N ASP A 6 13.88 7.22 -9.77
CA ASP A 6 13.32 6.06 -10.47
C ASP A 6 11.78 6.01 -10.42
N PHE A 7 11.17 6.87 -9.60
CA PHE A 7 9.71 7.02 -9.47
C PHE A 7 9.15 8.18 -10.31
N ILE A 8 9.99 9.10 -10.80
CA ILE A 8 9.52 10.23 -11.61
C ILE A 8 9.03 9.71 -12.97
N GLY A 9 7.74 9.94 -13.26
CA GLY A 9 7.10 9.48 -14.50
C GLY A 9 6.64 8.02 -14.47
N ALA A 10 6.87 7.30 -13.37
CA ALA A 10 6.32 5.97 -13.17
C ALA A 10 4.78 6.01 -13.18
N ARG A 11 4.18 4.93 -13.68
CA ARG A 11 2.72 4.80 -13.80
C ARG A 11 2.23 3.69 -12.91
N ILE A 12 1.09 3.92 -12.26
CA ILE A 12 0.36 2.86 -11.55
C ILE A 12 -0.17 1.87 -12.59
N VAL A 13 0.13 0.59 -12.40
CA VAL A 13 -0.38 -0.51 -13.25
C VAL A 13 -1.33 -1.42 -12.51
N ASN A 14 -1.32 -1.41 -11.17
CA ASN A 14 -2.24 -2.19 -10.36
C ASN A 14 -2.41 -1.61 -8.96
N VAL A 15 -3.57 -1.89 -8.34
CA VAL A 15 -3.84 -1.69 -6.90
C VAL A 15 -4.39 -3.01 -6.38
N ARG A 16 -3.73 -3.59 -5.37
CA ARG A 16 -4.09 -4.91 -4.82
C ARG A 16 -3.87 -4.95 -3.32
N LEU A 17 -4.29 -6.02 -2.66
CA LEU A 17 -3.94 -6.25 -1.27
C LEU A 17 -2.45 -6.64 -1.13
N MET A 18 -1.83 -6.24 -0.02
CA MET A 18 -0.52 -6.69 0.40
C MET A 18 -0.53 -8.21 0.65
N THR A 19 0.54 -8.88 0.25
CA THR A 19 0.70 -10.31 0.54
C THR A 19 1.36 -10.53 1.91
N LYS A 20 1.20 -11.74 2.47
CA LYS A 20 1.86 -12.11 3.73
C LYS A 20 3.39 -12.06 3.63
N ALA A 21 3.95 -12.51 2.50
CA ALA A 21 5.41 -12.48 2.28
C ALA A 21 5.95 -11.04 2.24
N GLU A 22 5.20 -10.11 1.65
CA GLU A 22 5.55 -8.67 1.66
C GLU A 22 5.47 -8.11 3.08
N ALA A 23 4.42 -8.43 3.83
CA ALA A 23 4.28 -7.99 5.21
C ALA A 23 5.40 -8.53 6.11
N ASP A 24 5.79 -9.79 5.92
CA ASP A 24 6.92 -10.40 6.64
C ASP A 24 8.25 -9.72 6.33
N ALA A 25 8.45 -9.30 5.08
CA ALA A 25 9.65 -8.56 4.68
C ALA A 25 9.71 -7.16 5.32
N GLU A 26 8.57 -6.50 5.49
CA GLU A 26 8.45 -5.20 6.16
C GLU A 26 8.37 -5.32 7.70
N GLY A 27 8.29 -6.55 8.24
CA GLY A 27 8.11 -6.79 9.68
C GLY A 27 6.73 -6.38 10.20
N TRP A 28 5.71 -6.36 9.34
CA TRP A 28 4.35 -5.92 9.67
C TRP A 28 3.43 -7.10 9.98
N ASN A 29 2.61 -6.97 11.02
CA ASN A 29 1.53 -7.90 11.30
C ASN A 29 0.24 -7.45 10.60
N ILE A 30 -0.16 -8.17 9.55
CA ILE A 30 -1.39 -7.91 8.76
C ILE A 30 -2.49 -8.96 9.00
N GLU A 31 -2.42 -9.74 10.09
CA GLU A 31 -3.38 -10.83 10.35
C GLU A 31 -4.84 -10.37 10.47
N HIS A 32 -5.05 -9.13 10.89
CA HIS A 32 -6.37 -8.55 11.11
C HIS A 32 -6.79 -7.56 10.01
N GLU A 33 -5.81 -6.89 9.40
CA GLU A 33 -6.03 -5.80 8.45
C GLU A 33 -4.95 -5.84 7.37
N ILE A 34 -5.37 -5.98 6.11
CA ILE A 34 -4.48 -6.07 4.96
C ILE A 34 -4.55 -4.76 4.16
N PRO A 35 -3.45 -3.98 4.05
CA PRO A 35 -3.48 -2.72 3.33
C PRO A 35 -3.56 -2.94 1.81
N PRO A 36 -4.17 -2.00 1.07
CA PRO A 36 -3.97 -1.88 -0.36
C PRO A 36 -2.57 -1.36 -0.66
N VAL A 37 -1.93 -1.89 -1.69
CA VAL A 37 -0.61 -1.50 -2.17
C VAL A 37 -0.69 -1.06 -3.63
N ILE A 38 0.21 -0.16 -4.03
CA ILE A 38 0.28 0.36 -5.39
C ILE A 38 1.45 -0.31 -6.11
N VAL A 39 1.17 -0.91 -7.27
CA VAL A 39 2.21 -1.48 -8.14
C VAL A 39 2.49 -0.53 -9.29
N LEU A 40 3.77 -0.20 -9.48
CA LEU A 40 4.24 0.65 -10.57
C LEU A 40 4.68 -0.17 -11.78
N ASN A 41 4.66 0.44 -12.96
CA ASN A 41 5.17 -0.18 -14.20
C ASN A 41 6.66 -0.52 -14.14
N THR A 42 7.41 0.08 -13.21
CA THR A 42 8.82 -0.22 -12.95
C THR A 42 9.03 -1.51 -12.15
N GLY A 43 7.95 -2.11 -11.64
CA GLY A 43 7.99 -3.26 -10.73
C GLY A 43 8.09 -2.87 -9.25
N ALA A 44 8.29 -1.58 -8.93
CA ALA A 44 8.27 -1.10 -7.56
C ALA A 44 6.86 -1.18 -6.95
N ILE A 45 6.81 -1.41 -5.64
CA ILE A 45 5.58 -1.49 -4.86
C ILE A 45 5.63 -0.40 -3.78
N ILE A 46 4.55 0.37 -3.65
CA ILE A 46 4.40 1.36 -2.59
C ILE A 46 3.46 0.79 -1.54
N TYR A 47 3.96 0.66 -0.32
CA TYR A 47 3.19 0.27 0.86
C TYR A 47 2.73 1.51 1.61
N PRO A 48 1.44 1.64 1.96
CA PRO A 48 1.02 2.67 2.90
C PRO A 48 1.52 2.26 4.29
N SER A 49 2.53 2.96 4.78
CA SER A 49 3.04 2.79 6.14
C SER A 49 2.35 3.76 7.07
N SER A 50 2.07 3.30 8.29
CA SER A 50 1.54 4.12 9.37
C SER A 50 2.67 4.59 10.32
N ASP A 51 3.66 5.39 9.83
CA ASP A 51 4.38 6.53 10.50
C ASP A 51 5.87 6.77 10.00
N PRO A 52 6.77 7.45 10.81
CA PRO A 52 8.25 7.36 10.79
C PRO A 52 9.05 6.23 11.55
N GLU A 53 8.52 5.39 12.45
CA GLU A 53 9.16 4.20 13.12
C GLU A 53 8.19 3.00 13.46
N GLY A 54 7.00 2.95 12.89
CA GLY A 54 5.71 2.46 13.37
C GLY A 54 5.16 1.46 12.38
N ASN A 55 5.47 0.23 12.76
CA ASN A 55 5.37 -0.94 11.93
C ASN A 55 3.91 -1.37 11.89
N GLY A 56 3.22 -0.91 10.85
CA GLY A 56 1.84 -1.26 10.63
C GLY A 56 1.28 -0.71 9.32
N PRO A 57 0.29 -1.39 8.75
CA PRO A 57 -0.36 -0.96 7.54
C PRO A 57 -1.11 0.36 7.74
N GLY A 58 -0.83 1.35 6.91
CA GLY A 58 -1.56 2.61 6.82
C GLY A 58 -2.69 2.59 5.79
N MET A 59 -3.23 3.77 5.50
CA MET A 59 -4.26 3.96 4.46
C MET A 59 -3.76 4.92 3.37
N LEU A 60 -4.32 4.78 2.16
CA LEU A 60 -4.07 5.71 1.07
C LEU A 60 -5.23 6.69 0.92
N PHE A 61 -4.89 7.92 0.60
CA PHE A 61 -5.83 8.99 0.31
C PHE A 61 -5.68 9.37 -1.16
N ALA A 62 -6.80 9.55 -1.85
CA ALA A 62 -6.80 10.01 -3.23
C ALA A 62 -7.92 11.02 -3.46
N ASN A 63 -7.67 12.00 -4.32
CA ASN A 63 -8.69 12.93 -4.80
C ASN A 63 -8.71 12.91 -6.32
N ASN A 64 -9.88 13.12 -6.92
CA ASN A 64 -9.96 13.33 -8.37
C ASN A 64 -10.06 14.82 -8.73
N LYS A 65 -10.06 15.11 -10.05
CA LYS A 65 -10.13 16.50 -10.55
C LYS A 65 -11.43 17.23 -10.19
N ALA A 66 -12.49 16.50 -9.88
CA ALA A 66 -13.76 17.07 -9.44
C ALA A 66 -13.76 17.41 -7.94
N GLY A 67 -12.68 17.08 -7.21
CA GLY A 67 -12.58 17.28 -5.77
C GLY A 67 -13.20 16.17 -4.94
N GLU A 68 -13.61 15.06 -5.56
CA GLU A 68 -14.11 13.90 -4.83
C GLU A 68 -12.95 13.21 -4.09
N GLN A 69 -13.20 12.81 -2.85
CA GLN A 69 -12.23 12.18 -1.98
C GLN A 69 -12.47 10.68 -1.89
N PHE A 70 -11.39 9.93 -1.95
CA PHE A 70 -11.37 8.48 -1.90
C PHE A 70 -10.39 8.05 -0.82
N TYR A 71 -10.80 7.01 -0.09
CA TYR A 71 -10.03 6.44 1.00
C TYR A 71 -9.89 4.95 0.73
N LEU A 72 -8.65 4.48 0.64
CA LEU A 72 -8.35 3.07 0.46
C LEU A 72 -7.87 2.53 1.80
N TYR A 73 -8.81 1.93 2.54
CA TYR A 73 -8.60 1.38 3.86
C TYR A 73 -8.01 -0.04 3.80
N PRO A 74 -7.24 -0.43 4.82
CA PRO A 74 -6.97 -1.84 5.08
C PRO A 74 -8.27 -2.65 5.12
N THR A 75 -8.25 -3.78 4.41
CA THR A 75 -9.39 -4.70 4.39
C THR A 75 -9.29 -5.64 5.58
N LYS A 76 -10.37 -5.75 6.36
CA LYS A 76 -10.44 -6.70 7.47
C LYS A 76 -10.41 -8.13 6.95
N THR A 77 -9.60 -8.99 7.56
CA THR A 77 -9.67 -10.42 7.33
C THR A 77 -10.92 -10.97 8.02
N ASN A 78 -11.88 -11.48 7.24
CA ASN A 78 -13.01 -12.22 7.81
C ASN A 78 -12.47 -13.52 8.41
N LYS A 79 -12.49 -13.65 9.74
CA LYS A 79 -12.14 -14.90 10.47
C LYS A 79 -13.25 -15.97 10.41
N GLU A 80 -14.06 -16.02 9.36
CA GLU A 80 -15.09 -17.05 9.20
C GLU A 80 -14.99 -17.72 7.82
N GLN A 81 -14.08 -18.70 7.73
CA GLN A 81 -14.27 -20.01 7.10
C GLN A 81 -13.40 -21.04 7.82
#